data_AF-A0A7M3DIA0-F1
#
_entry.id   AF-A0A7M3DIA0-F1
#
_cell.length_a   1.000
_cell.length_b   1.000
_cell.length_c   1.000
_cell.angle_alpha   90.00
_cell.angle_beta   90.00
_cell.angle_gamma   90.00
#
_symmetry.space_group_name_H-M   'P 1'
#
loop_
_entity.id
_entity.type
_entity.pdbx_description
1 polymer ?
#
loop_
_entity_poly.entity_id
_entity_poly.type
_entity_poly.pdbx_seq_one_letter_code
_entity_poly.pdbx_strand_id
1 'polypeptide(L)'
;MRRTRVVDDAPPRLKDHKVPVVELICRVCDRHCAHERKLLVKAFGASVTFAEIRRRMAMGCERMQTPHGDKCGAHFPCLSHGLADGG
;
A
#
# COMPACT_ATOMS: atom_id res chain seq x y z
N MET A 1 5.46 1.13 -33.55
CA MET A 1 4.29 0.65 -32.80
C MET A 1 4.63 0.64 -31.31
N ARG A 2 4.42 1.77 -30.61
CA ARG A 2 4.63 1.85 -29.15
C ARG A 2 3.28 1.56 -28.52
N ARG A 3 3.12 0.37 -27.94
CA ARG A 3 1.93 0.03 -27.16
C ARG A 3 1.94 0.94 -25.93
N THR A 4 1.20 2.04 -26.01
CA THR A 4 0.67 2.72 -24.83
C THR A 4 -0.19 1.67 -24.13
N ARG A 5 0.44 0.90 -23.22
CA ARG A 5 -0.32 0.12 -22.27
C ARG A 5 -1.07 1.18 -21.48
N VAL A 6 -2.37 1.25 -21.70
CA VAL A 6 -3.33 1.87 -20.80
C VAL A 6 -2.79 1.55 -19.41
N VAL A 7 -2.31 2.60 -18.73
CA VAL A 7 -1.98 2.52 -17.31
C VAL A 7 -3.34 2.22 -16.72
N ASP A 8 -3.58 0.93 -16.51
CA ASP A 8 -4.77 0.45 -15.83
C ASP A 8 -4.76 1.24 -14.53
N ASP A 9 -5.70 2.17 -14.39
CA ASP A 9 -5.99 2.93 -13.16
C ASP A 9 -6.43 1.99 -12.02
N ALA A 10 -6.16 0.68 -12.15
CA ALA A 10 -6.34 -0.26 -11.09
C ALA A 10 -5.23 -0.06 -10.05
N PRO A 11 -5.60 0.08 -8.77
CA PRO A 11 -4.63 0.18 -7.71
C PRO A 11 -3.72 -1.05 -7.71
N PRO A 12 -2.40 -0.88 -7.45
CA PRO A 12 -1.44 -1.97 -7.48
C PRO A 12 -1.88 -3.09 -6.55
N ARG A 13 -1.73 -4.33 -7.03
CA ARG A 13 -2.13 -5.55 -6.32
C ARG A 13 -0.92 -6.29 -5.78
N LEU A 14 -1.12 -7.02 -4.69
CA LEU A 14 -0.07 -7.82 -4.06
C LEU A 14 0.50 -8.90 -4.99
N LYS A 15 -0.30 -9.43 -5.92
CA LYS A 15 0.17 -10.36 -6.95
C LYS A 15 1.08 -9.74 -8.00
N ASP A 16 0.96 -8.44 -8.24
CA ASP A 16 1.73 -7.72 -9.27
C ASP A 16 3.14 -7.40 -8.77
N HIS A 17 3.27 -7.09 -7.48
CA HIS A 17 4.56 -6.85 -6.83
C HIS A 17 5.16 -8.14 -6.25
N LYS A 18 6.23 -8.63 -6.87
CA LYS A 18 6.98 -9.81 -6.44
C LYS A 18 8.06 -9.51 -5.38
N VAL A 19 7.78 -8.57 -4.48
CA VAL A 19 8.69 -8.31 -3.35
C VAL A 19 8.52 -9.40 -2.29
N PRO A 20 9.62 -9.88 -1.65
CA PRO A 20 9.53 -10.91 -0.62
C PRO A 20 8.89 -10.37 0.67
N VAL A 21 9.20 -9.11 1.00
CA VAL A 21 8.69 -8.39 2.16
C VAL A 21 8.02 -7.10 1.68
N VAL A 22 6.86 -6.81 2.23
CA VAL A 22 6.10 -5.59 2.01
C VAL A 22 6.19 -4.77 3.29
N GLU A 23 6.82 -3.61 3.18
CA GLU A 23 6.93 -2.67 4.27
C GLU A 23 5.82 -1.62 4.18
N LEU A 24 5.23 -1.27 5.32
CA LEU A 24 4.26 -0.21 5.48
C LEU A 24 4.83 0.77 6.50
N ILE A 25 5.06 2.01 6.09
CA ILE A 25 5.57 3.08 6.94
C ILE A 25 4.52 4.16 7.05
N CYS A 26 4.08 4.50 8.25
CA CYS A 26 3.23 5.65 8.49
C CYS A 26 4.05 6.81 9.04
N ARG A 27 4.26 7.86 8.22
CA ARG A 27 4.99 9.07 8.65
C ARG A 27 4.28 9.87 9.74
N VAL A 28 3.03 9.55 10.00
CA VAL A 28 2.17 10.33 10.87
C VAL A 28 2.16 9.79 12.30
N CYS A 29 2.20 8.47 12.46
CA CYS A 29 2.35 7.82 13.77
C CYS A 29 3.73 7.16 13.95
N ASP A 30 4.66 7.42 13.02
CA ASP A 30 5.99 6.82 12.93
C ASP A 30 6.00 5.29 12.99
N ARG A 31 4.88 4.65 12.59
CA ARG A 31 4.73 3.20 12.67
C ARG A 31 5.34 2.55 11.45
N HIS A 32 6.25 1.62 11.66
CA HIS A 32 6.81 0.76 10.62
C HIS A 32 6.34 -0.69 10.82
N CYS A 33 5.77 -1.28 9.77
CA CYS A 33 5.34 -2.66 9.73
C CYS A 33 5.97 -3.35 8.52
N ALA A 34 6.86 -4.32 8.73
CA ALA A 34 7.39 -5.17 7.68
C ALA A 34 6.66 -6.52 7.71
N HIS A 35 6.01 -6.91 6.62
CA HIS A 35 5.26 -8.16 6.54
C HIS A 35 5.67 -8.95 5.29
N GLU A 36 5.93 -10.24 5.47
CA GLU A 36 6.21 -11.11 4.33
C GLU A 36 5.03 -11.17 3.37
N ARG A 37 5.30 -11.13 2.07
CA ARG A 37 4.26 -11.26 1.04
C ARG A 37 3.43 -12.51 1.23
N LYS A 38 4.05 -13.63 1.63
CA LYS A 38 3.33 -14.90 1.88
C LYS A 38 2.29 -14.75 2.98
N LEU A 39 2.61 -14.00 4.04
CA LEU A 39 1.67 -13.72 5.14
C LEU A 39 0.54 -12.80 4.69
N LEU A 40 0.86 -11.77 3.90
CA LEU A 40 -0.16 -10.89 3.32
C LEU A 40 -1.09 -11.64 2.37
N VAL A 41 -0.55 -12.51 1.52
CA VAL A 41 -1.35 -13.39 0.63
C VAL A 41 -2.23 -14.32 1.46
N LYS A 42 -1.71 -14.87 2.56
CA LYS A 42 -2.46 -15.75 3.46
C LYS A 42 -3.58 -15.01 4.20
N ALA A 43 -3.34 -13.77 4.62
CA ALA A 43 -4.28 -12.97 5.40
C ALA A 43 -5.35 -12.29 4.55
N PHE A 44 -4.99 -11.79 3.36
CA PHE A 44 -5.86 -10.94 2.54
C PHE A 44 -6.12 -11.50 1.13
N GLY A 45 -5.35 -12.48 0.69
CA GLY A 45 -5.38 -13.01 -0.67
C GLY A 45 -4.41 -12.30 -1.63
N ALA A 46 -3.98 -12.98 -2.68
CA ALA A 46 -3.03 -12.42 -3.66
C ALA A 46 -3.63 -11.31 -4.55
N SER A 47 -4.96 -11.31 -4.71
CA SER A 47 -5.67 -10.32 -5.54
C SER A 47 -5.97 -8.99 -4.81
N VAL A 48 -5.64 -8.90 -3.52
CA VAL A 48 -5.82 -7.70 -2.70
C VAL A 48 -4.96 -6.55 -3.24
N THR A 49 -5.46 -5.33 -3.09
CA THR A 49 -4.76 -4.10 -3.45
C THR A 49 -3.97 -3.57 -2.26
N PHE A 50 -2.87 -2.87 -2.52
CA PHE A 50 -2.11 -2.23 -1.44
C PHE A 50 -2.93 -1.18 -0.68
N ALA A 51 -3.88 -0.51 -1.34
CA ALA A 51 -4.82 0.41 -0.69
C ALA A 51 -5.72 -0.31 0.34
N GLU A 52 -6.17 -1.52 0.03
CA GLU A 52 -6.94 -2.35 0.96
C GLU A 52 -6.07 -2.88 2.11
N ILE A 53 -4.85 -3.36 1.81
CA ILE A 53 -3.88 -3.75 2.86
C ILE A 53 -3.62 -2.56 3.79
N ARG A 54 -3.39 -1.35 3.25
CA ARG A 54 -3.19 -0.13 4.05
C ARG A 54 -4.38 0.12 4.96
N ARG A 55 -5.60 0.13 4.41
CA ARG A 55 -6.83 0.34 5.19
C ARG A 55 -6.99 -0.67 6.31
N ARG A 56 -6.65 -1.94 6.08
CA ARG A 56 -6.76 -2.97 7.11
C ARG A 56 -5.62 -2.96 8.13
N MET A 57 -4.40 -2.61 7.71
CA MET A 57 -3.23 -2.58 8.59
C MET A 57 -3.11 -1.29 9.40
N ALA A 58 -3.60 -0.19 8.87
CA ALA A 58 -3.69 1.06 9.60
C ALA A 58 -4.92 1.10 10.54
N MET A 59 -5.74 0.04 10.59
CA MET A 59 -6.67 -0.19 11.71
C MET A 59 -5.85 -0.19 13.00
N GLY A 60 -5.98 0.86 13.83
CA GLY A 60 -5.16 1.07 15.03
C GLY A 60 -4.17 2.24 14.92
N CYS A 61 -4.16 2.98 13.81
CA CYS A 61 -3.69 4.36 13.80
C CYS A 61 -4.85 5.26 14.26
N GLU A 62 -4.65 6.04 15.32
CA GLU A 62 -5.65 6.97 15.86
C GLU A 62 -6.12 8.00 14.82
N ARG A 63 -5.31 8.21 13.78
CA ARG A 63 -5.59 9.11 12.66
C ARG A 63 -6.22 8.44 11.43
N MET A 64 -6.54 7.15 11.51
CA MET A 64 -7.32 6.46 10.48
C MET A 64 -8.81 6.63 10.79
N GLN A 65 -9.61 7.05 9.79
CA GLN A 65 -11.04 7.36 9.96
C GLN A 65 -11.33 8.50 10.94
N THR A 66 -10.52 9.57 10.94
CA THR A 66 -10.89 10.78 11.68
C THR A 66 -12.12 11.42 11.03
N PRO A 67 -12.93 12.20 11.77
CA PRO A 67 -14.03 12.98 11.16
C PRO A 67 -13.54 13.97 10.09
N HIS A 68 -12.24 14.28 10.06
CA HIS A 68 -11.59 15.11 9.04
C HIS A 68 -11.00 14.29 7.86
N GLY A 69 -11.34 13.00 7.76
CA GLY A 69 -10.86 12.09 6.73
C GLY A 69 -9.71 11.18 7.16
N ASP A 70 -9.24 10.36 6.22
CA ASP A 70 -8.04 9.53 6.40
C ASP A 70 -6.80 10.42 6.40
N LYS A 71 -6.28 10.70 7.60
CA LYS A 71 -5.00 11.41 7.78
C LYS A 71 -3.84 10.45 7.97
N CYS A 72 -4.05 9.17 7.69
CA CYS A 72 -3.02 8.16 7.79
C CYS A 72 -2.00 8.32 6.66
N GLY A 73 -0.81 8.81 6.98
CA GLY A 73 0.32 8.90 6.04
C GLY A 73 1.03 7.56 5.82
N ALA A 74 0.30 6.44 5.92
CA ALA A 74 0.83 5.12 5.67
C ALA A 74 1.17 4.98 4.19
N HIS A 75 2.40 4.59 3.87
CA HIS A 75 2.89 4.42 2.51
C HIS A 75 3.73 3.15 2.41
N PHE A 76 3.83 2.60 1.20
CA PHE A 76 4.65 1.43 0.92
C PHE A 76 5.88 1.90 0.12
N PRO A 77 7.10 1.85 0.68
CA PRO A 77 8.30 2.24 -0.05
C PRO A 77 8.50 1.41 -1.32
N CYS A 78 8.06 0.14 -1.32
CA CYS A 78 8.09 -0.74 -2.50
C CYS A 78 7.24 -0.24 -3.68
N LEU A 79 6.24 0.62 -3.43
CA LEU A 79 5.43 1.27 -4.47
C LEU A 79 5.96 2.66 -4.84
N SER A 80 6.67 3.31 -3.91
CA SER A 80 7.15 4.69 -4.09
C SER A 80 8.26 4.82 -5.13
N HIS A 81 8.89 3.72 -5.55
CA HIS A 81 9.91 3.73 -6.61
C HIS A 81 9.37 4.19 -7.99
N GLY A 82 8.04 4.34 -8.15
CA GLY A 82 7.42 4.83 -9.39
C GLY A 82 6.54 6.07 -9.26
N LEU A 83 6.39 6.66 -8.06
CA LEU A 83 5.53 7.81 -7.79
C LEU A 83 6.25 8.81 -6.87
N ALA A 84 7.50 9.13 -7.20
CA ALA A 84 8.05 10.40 -6.77
C ALA A 84 7.42 11.49 -7.67
N ASP A 85 6.93 12.52 -7.01
CA ASP A 85 6.47 13.80 -7.57
C ASP A 85 5.01 13.93 -8.04
N GLY A 86 4.33 14.87 -7.38
CA GLY A 86 2.98 15.33 -7.63
C GLY A 86 2.66 16.35 -6.55
N GLY A 87 3.30 17.52 -6.67
CA GLY A 87 3.29 18.64 -5.71
C GLY A 87 1.98 19.38 -5.58
#